data_AF-A0A4Y2VX36-F1
#
_entry.id   AF-A0A4Y2VX36-F1
#
_cell.length_a   1.000
_cell.length_b   1.000
_cell.length_c   1.000
_cell.angle_alpha   90.00
_cell.angle_beta   90.00
_cell.angle_gamma   90.00
#
_symmetry.space_group_name_H-M   'P 1'
#
loop_
_entity.id
_entity.type
_entity.pdbx_description
1 polymer ?
#
loop_
_entity_poly.entity_id
_entity_poly.type
_entity_poly.pdbx_seq_one_letter_code
_entity_poly.pdbx_strand_id
1 'polypeptide(L)'
;MKNLVWEILYISEEVYEKTTKNLVENVVDGYNGTVFAYGATGSGKTHTMVGVDDEPGIMVRALQDLFKEVDLKNKMYDVSMSYLEVRI
;
A
#
# COMPACT_ATOMS: atom_id res chain seq x y z
N MET A 1 17.91 5.51 -2.05
CA MET A 1 17.10 4.33 -1.66
C MET A 1 17.19 4.17 -0.16
N LYS A 2 16.13 4.50 0.59
CA LYS A 2 16.04 4.15 2.02
C LYS A 2 15.31 2.82 2.10
N ASN A 3 16.03 1.74 2.38
CA ASN A 3 15.43 0.44 2.66
C ASN A 3 15.01 0.44 4.13
N LEU A 4 13.70 0.41 4.39
CA LEU A 4 13.14 0.14 5.70
C LEU A 4 12.76 -1.34 5.73
N VAL A 5 13.53 -2.14 6.45
CA VAL A 5 13.24 -3.56 6.71
C VAL A 5 12.48 -3.61 8.02
N TRP A 6 11.23 -4.04 7.99
CA TRP A 6 10.41 -4.25 9.18
C TRP A 6 10.13 -5.75 9.33
N GLU A 7 10.34 -6.30 10.54
CA GLU A 7 9.81 -7.60 10.91
C GLU A 7 8.31 -7.42 11.20
N ILE A 8 7.47 -7.80 10.24
CA ILE A 8 6.02 -7.60 10.30
C ILE A 8 5.43 -8.65 11.25
N LEU A 9 5.03 -8.25 12.45
CA LEU A 9 4.23 -9.07 13.36
C LEU A 9 2.82 -8.54 13.62
N TYR A 10 2.47 -7.33 13.22
CA TYR A 10 1.13 -6.77 13.47
C TYR A 10 0.65 -5.93 12.29
N ILE A 11 -0.62 -6.11 11.90
CA ILE A 11 -1.33 -5.05 11.19
C ILE A 11 -1.46 -3.92 12.20
N SER A 12 -0.94 -2.76 11.85
CA SER A 12 -1.39 -1.55 12.49
C SER A 12 -1.41 -0.45 11.45
N GLU A 13 -2.35 0.46 11.62
CA GLU A 13 -2.36 1.76 10.94
C GLU A 13 -0.98 2.42 10.98
N GLU A 14 -0.21 2.19 12.05
CA GLU A 14 1.17 2.64 12.20
C GLU A 14 2.12 2.13 11.10
N VAL A 15 1.97 0.88 10.65
CA VAL A 15 2.79 0.32 9.55
C VAL A 15 2.49 1.09 8.26
N TYR A 16 1.22 1.31 7.96
CA TYR A 16 0.81 2.08 6.78
C TYR A 16 1.31 3.54 6.86
N GLU A 17 1.05 4.22 7.97
CA GLU A 17 1.46 5.60 8.24
C GLU A 17 2.97 5.80 8.12
N LYS A 18 3.78 4.88 8.65
CA LYS A 18 5.25 4.99 8.65
C LYS A 18 5.90 4.57 7.33
N THR A 19 5.20 3.86 6.45
CA THR A 19 5.81 3.29 5.24
C THR A 19 5.19 3.81 3.95
N THR A 20 3.89 3.63 3.79
CA THR A 20 3.22 3.69 2.48
C THR A 20 2.48 5.00 2.27
N LYS A 21 2.11 5.71 3.34
CA LYS A 21 1.41 7.00 3.23
C LYS A 21 2.18 8.04 2.41
N ASN A 22 3.45 8.27 2.73
CA ASN A 22 4.30 9.16 1.94
C ASN A 22 4.52 8.66 0.50
N LEU A 23 4.38 7.35 0.25
CA LEU A 23 4.51 6.79 -1.10
C LEU A 23 3.33 7.21 -1.97
N VAL A 24 2.12 7.28 -1.41
CA VAL A 24 0.90 7.71 -2.12
C VAL A 24 1.07 9.14 -2.62
N GLU A 25 1.53 10.07 -1.78
CA GLU A 25 1.77 11.47 -2.17
C GLU A 25 2.75 11.56 -3.35
N ASN A 26 3.85 10.80 -3.28
CA ASN A 26 4.83 10.74 -4.35
C ASN A 26 4.25 10.16 -5.65
N VAL A 27 3.40 9.13 -5.57
CA VAL A 27 2.77 8.53 -6.76
C VAL A 27 1.84 9.53 -7.46
N VAL A 28 1.07 10.30 -6.70
CA VAL A 28 0.21 11.36 -7.26
C VAL A 28 1.03 12.47 -7.92
N ASP A 29 2.25 12.73 -7.43
CA ASP A 29 3.19 13.68 -8.07
C ASP A 29 3.95 13.11 -9.27
N GLY A 30 3.64 11.87 -9.69
CA GLY A 30 4.20 11.25 -10.90
C GLY A 30 5.46 10.40 -10.65
N TYR A 31 5.77 10.07 -9.40
CA TYR A 31 6.83 9.12 -9.06
C TYR A 31 6.31 7.68 -9.05
N ASN A 32 7.20 6.71 -9.24
CA ASN A 32 6.85 5.29 -9.13
C ASN A 32 7.09 4.80 -7.69
N GLY A 33 6.11 4.08 -7.14
CA GLY A 33 6.20 3.42 -5.84
C GLY A 33 6.02 1.91 -5.93
N THR A 34 6.67 1.15 -5.05
CA THR A 34 6.52 -0.31 -4.97
C THR A 34 6.59 -0.78 -3.53
N VAL A 35 5.65 -1.64 -3.13
CA VAL A 35 5.58 -2.23 -1.79
C VAL A 35 5.60 -3.74 -1.92
N PHE A 36 6.50 -4.39 -1.17
CA PHE A 36 6.61 -5.85 -1.12
C PHE A 36 6.28 -6.34 0.29
N ALA A 37 5.47 -7.40 0.37
CA ALA A 37 5.32 -8.18 1.59
C ALA A 37 6.16 -9.46 1.46
N TYR A 38 7.15 -9.62 2.32
CA TYR A 38 8.06 -10.77 2.31
C TYR A 38 7.99 -11.54 3.63
N GLY A 39 8.13 -12.87 3.57
CA GLY A 39 8.05 -13.75 4.74
C GLY A 39 7.61 -15.17 4.38
N ALA A 40 7.75 -16.10 5.34
CA ALA A 40 7.34 -17.49 5.17
C ALA A 40 5.82 -17.66 5.04
N THR A 41 5.35 -18.82 4.57
CA THR A 41 3.92 -19.15 4.59
C THR A 41 3.40 -19.09 6.03
N GLY A 42 2.24 -18.46 6.24
CA GLY A 42 1.69 -18.22 7.58
C GLY A 42 2.23 -17.00 8.32
N SER A 43 3.20 -16.26 7.77
CA SER A 43 3.79 -15.06 8.42
C SER A 43 2.95 -13.78 8.32
N GLY A 44 1.67 -13.88 7.93
CA GLY A 44 0.80 -12.70 7.83
C GLY A 44 0.94 -11.81 6.59
N LYS A 45 1.66 -12.22 5.52
CA LYS A 45 1.81 -11.38 4.30
C LYS A 45 0.49 -10.90 3.69
N THR A 46 -0.43 -11.82 3.42
CA THR A 46 -1.75 -11.51 2.84
C THR A 46 -2.57 -10.67 3.81
N HIS A 47 -2.46 -11.00 5.11
CA HIS A 47 -3.10 -10.26 6.19
C HIS A 47 -2.63 -8.80 6.23
N THR A 48 -1.33 -8.53 6.08
CA THR A 48 -0.80 -7.15 6.03
C THR A 48 -1.14 -6.41 4.74
N MET A 49 -1.07 -7.09 3.58
CA MET A 49 -1.27 -6.43 2.29
C MET A 49 -2.74 -6.16 1.98
N VAL A 50 -3.62 -7.14 2.22
CA VAL A 50 -5.06 -7.06 1.91
C VAL A 50 -5.87 -6.73 3.16
N GLY A 51 -5.55 -7.35 4.29
CA GLY A 51 -6.33 -7.24 5.53
C GLY A 51 -7.56 -8.12 5.54
N VAL A 52 -8.46 -7.82 6.47
CA VAL A 52 -9.83 -8.34 6.58
C VAL A 52 -10.82 -7.18 6.57
N ASP A 53 -12.12 -7.45 6.42
CA ASP A 53 -13.12 -6.39 6.25
C ASP A 53 -13.14 -5.37 7.40
N ASP A 54 -13.01 -5.84 8.65
CA ASP A 54 -12.97 -4.98 9.84
C ASP A 54 -11.60 -4.31 10.06
N GLU A 55 -10.54 -4.81 9.41
CA GLU A 55 -9.18 -4.33 9.55
C GLU A 55 -8.46 -4.33 8.18
N PRO A 56 -8.71 -3.29 7.35
CA PRO A 56 -8.16 -3.22 6.00
C PRO A 56 -6.63 -3.10 6.01
N GLY A 57 -5.99 -3.81 5.09
CA GLY A 57 -4.54 -3.83 4.92
C GLY A 57 -3.99 -2.63 4.14
N ILE A 58 -2.70 -2.69 3.81
CA ILE A 58 -1.96 -1.62 3.14
C ILE A 58 -2.59 -1.25 1.79
N MET A 59 -3.03 -2.23 0.99
CA MET A 59 -3.56 -1.99 -0.35
C MET A 59 -4.82 -1.12 -0.31
N VAL A 60 -5.78 -1.46 0.54
CA VAL A 60 -7.06 -0.73 0.65
C VAL A 60 -6.83 0.69 1.16
N ARG A 61 -5.98 0.84 2.18
CA ARG A 61 -5.62 2.16 2.75
C ARG A 61 -4.92 3.06 1.75
N ALA A 62 -3.96 2.51 1.01
CA ALA A 62 -3.24 3.24 -0.03
C ALA A 62 -4.19 3.74 -1.14
N LEU A 63 -5.15 2.91 -1.56
CA LEU A 63 -6.16 3.31 -2.55
C LEU A 63 -7.09 4.41 -2.02
N GLN A 64 -7.52 4.32 -0.75
CA GLN A 64 -8.34 5.36 -0.12
C GLN A 64 -7.62 6.71 -0.10
N ASP A 65 -6.36 6.75 0.34
CA ASP A 65 -5.58 7.97 0.35
C ASP A 65 -5.25 8.46 -1.07
N LEU A 66 -5.01 7.55 -2.02
CA LEU A 66 -4.78 7.91 -3.42
C LEU A 66 -5.95 8.70 -3.99
N PHE A 67 -7.18 8.20 -3.81
CA PHE A 67 -8.37 8.90 -4.30
C PHE A 67 -8.59 10.23 -3.57
N LYS A 68 -8.31 10.29 -2.27
CA LYS A 68 -8.37 11.53 -1.51
C LYS A 68 -7.39 12.59 -2.02
N GLU A 69 -6.14 12.20 -2.30
CA GLU A 69 -5.11 13.09 -2.83
C GLU A 69 -5.44 13.56 -4.26
N VAL A 70 -6.00 12.68 -5.08
CA VAL A 70 -6.49 12.99 -6.42
C VAL A 70 -7.57 14.08 -6.37
N ASP A 71 -8.56 13.93 -5.48
CA ASP A 71 -9.64 14.91 -5.29
C ASP A 71 -9.12 16.27 -4.80
N LEU A 72 -8.12 16.27 -3.90
CA LEU A 72 -7.54 17.49 -3.34
C LEU A 72 -6.74 18.31 -4.36
N LYS A 73 -6.04 17.66 -5.31
CA LYS A 73 -5.15 18.35 -6.24
C LYS A 73 -5.85 19.01 -7.43
N ASN A 74 -7.18 18.89 -7.57
CA ASN A 74 -8.01 19.53 -8.60
C ASN A 74 -7.42 19.46 -10.03
N LYS A 75 -6.85 18.30 -10.37
CA LYS A 75 -6.32 17.96 -11.70
C LYS A 75 -7.14 16.82 -12.29
N MET A 76 -7.14 16.68 -13.61
CA MET A 76 -7.68 15.47 -14.24
C MET A 76 -6.69 14.32 -14.09
N TYR A 77 -7.13 13.25 -13.45
CA TYR A 77 -6.38 12.00 -13.32
C TYR A 77 -7.15 10.88 -14.02
N ASP A 78 -6.41 10.00 -14.70
CA ASP A 78 -6.90 8.71 -15.17
C ASP A 78 -6.23 7.64 -14.28
N VAL A 79 -7.04 6.92 -13.50
CA VAL A 79 -6.58 5.93 -12.54
C VAL A 79 -7.03 4.55 -13.01
N SER A 80 -6.07 3.67 -13.28
CA SER A 80 -6.31 2.27 -13.62
C SER A 80 -5.62 1.35 -12.62
N MET A 81 -6.26 0.22 -12.32
CA MET A 81 -5.75 -0.80 -11.39
C MET A 81 -5.82 -2.18 -12.04
N SER A 82 -4.85 -3.03 -11.75
CA SER A 82 -4.83 -4.43 -12.19
C SER A 82 -4.30 -5.32 -11.08
N TYR A 83 -4.86 -6.52 -10.95
CA TYR A 83 -4.43 -7.55 -10.00
C TYR A 83 -4.07 -8.82 -10.76
N LEU A 84 -2.85 -9.31 -10.59
CA LEU A 84 -2.30 -10.46 -11.32
C LEU A 84 -1.69 -11.47 -10.34
N GLU A 85 -1.94 -12.74 -10.60
CA GLU A 85 -1.28 -13.86 -9.91
C GLU A 85 -0.22 -14.48 -10.84
N VAL A 86 1.00 -14.68 -10.33
CA VAL A 86 2.06 -15.42 -11.02
C VAL A 86 2.32 -16.70 -10.23
N ARG A 87 2.08 -17.86 -10.86
CA ARG A 87 2.41 -19.19 -10.30
C ARG A 87 3.69 -19.69 -10.98
N ILE A 88 4.64 -20.12 -10.16
CA ILE A 88 5.93 -20.70 -10.59
C ILE A 88 5.84 -22.22 -10.47
#